data_AF-A0A1Y5D6Q0-F1
#
_entry.id   AF-A0A1Y5D6Q0-F1
#
_cell.length_a   1.000
_cell.length_b   1.000
_cell.length_c   1.000
_cell.angle_alpha   90.00
_cell.angle_beta   90.00
_cell.angle_gamma   90.00
#
_symmetry.space_group_name_H-M   'P 1'
#
loop_
_entity.id
_entity.type
_entity.pdbx_description
1 polymer ?
#
loop_
_entity_poly.entity_id
_entity_poly.type
_entity_poly.pdbx_seq_one_letter_code
_entity_poly.pdbx_strand_id
1 'polypeptide(L)'
;FNFDASEISANPVHLMYVLEKQIEQEQFPQELADRYLNYIKEYMAPKYVEFIGKEIQTAYLESYSEYGQNIFDRYVTYADLWIQDQEFRDPETGEILDRQSINEELEKIEKPAGISNPKDFRNEVVNFVLRAKANNSGKNPSWQSYEKMRAVIEKKMFANTEDLLPVISFNAKGSNDEKKKHDNFVERMVERGYTEKQVRLLSEWYLRVRKSQ
;
A
#
# COMPACT_ATOMS: atom_id res chain seq x y z
N PHE A 1 -6.48 31.30 11.55
CA PHE A 1 -7.25 30.05 11.61
C PHE A 1 -7.46 29.44 10.22
N ASN A 2 -7.87 30.18 9.18
CA ASN A 2 -7.85 29.67 7.81
C ASN A 2 -6.59 30.12 7.05
N PHE A 3 -5.72 29.17 6.72
CA PHE A 3 -4.55 29.37 5.85
C PHE A 3 -4.95 29.48 4.37
N ASP A 4 -6.06 28.85 3.98
CA ASP A 4 -6.68 28.96 2.67
C ASP A 4 -8.17 29.31 2.88
N ALA A 5 -8.63 30.41 2.29
CA ALA A 5 -10.01 30.88 2.42
C ALA A 5 -11.02 30.01 1.65
N SER A 6 -10.53 29.20 0.71
CA SER A 6 -11.33 28.29 -0.12
C SER A 6 -11.30 26.84 0.38
N GLU A 7 -10.49 26.54 1.40
CA GLU A 7 -10.40 25.21 2.00
C GLU A 7 -10.94 25.27 3.43
N ILE A 8 -11.99 24.50 3.70
CA ILE A 8 -12.73 24.53 4.98
C ILE A 8 -12.19 23.46 5.93
N SER A 9 -11.41 22.50 5.41
CA SER A 9 -10.94 21.35 6.18
C SER A 9 -9.72 21.64 7.06
N ALA A 10 -9.65 20.93 8.20
CA ALA A 10 -8.46 20.95 9.05
C ALA A 10 -7.31 20.21 8.36
N ASN A 11 -6.12 20.81 8.37
CA ASN A 11 -4.92 20.21 7.78
C ASN A 11 -3.87 19.95 8.88
N PRO A 12 -3.71 18.70 9.36
CA PRO A 12 -2.76 18.36 10.41
C PRO A 12 -1.30 18.65 10.04
N VAL A 13 -0.92 18.51 8.77
CA VAL A 13 0.42 18.86 8.28
C VAL A 13 0.66 20.35 8.42
N HIS A 14 -0.32 21.16 8.01
CA HIS A 14 -0.23 22.60 8.15
C HIS A 14 -0.24 23.03 9.63
N LEU A 15 -1.04 22.37 10.47
CA LEU A 15 -1.05 22.63 11.91
C LEU A 15 0.33 22.40 12.53
N MET A 16 0.99 21.27 12.21
CA MET A 16 2.35 21.00 12.70
C MET A 16 3.33 22.09 12.25
N TYR A 17 3.27 22.51 10.99
CA TYR A 17 4.10 23.61 10.48
C TYR A 17 3.85 24.94 11.21
N VAL A 18 2.60 25.30 11.46
CA VAL A 18 2.24 26.52 12.20
C VAL A 18 2.76 26.44 13.64
N LEU A 19 2.61 25.30 14.31
CA LEU A 19 3.11 25.10 15.66
C LEU A 19 4.64 25.26 15.72
N GLU A 20 5.38 24.64 14.79
CA GLU A 20 6.83 24.82 14.69
C GLU A 20 7.21 26.30 14.53
N LYS A 21 6.55 27.02 13.62
CA LYS A 21 6.80 28.45 13.39
C LYS A 21 6.48 29.31 14.60
N GLN A 22 5.41 29.01 15.33
CA GLN A 22 5.04 29.77 16.53
C GLN A 22 6.02 29.52 17.69
N ILE A 23 6.48 28.29 17.88
CA ILE A 23 7.50 27.97 18.90
C ILE A 23 8.80 28.74 18.64
N GLU A 24 9.21 28.86 17.38
CA GLU A 24 10.38 29.66 16.99
C GLU A 24 10.19 31.17 17.27
N GLN A 25 8.96 31.69 17.16
CA GLN A 25 8.65 33.12 17.31
C GLN A 25 8.43 33.56 18.77
N GLU A 26 7.91 32.68 19.61
CA GLU A 26 7.58 32.96 21.03
C GLU A 26 8.81 33.18 21.93
N GLN A 27 10.03 32.99 21.42
CA GLN A 27 11.29 33.22 22.17
C GLN A 27 11.34 32.48 23.51
N PHE A 28 10.84 31.24 23.56
CA PHE A 28 10.96 30.39 24.75
C PHE A 28 12.43 30.18 25.15
N PRO A 29 12.69 29.83 26.42
CA PRO A 29 13.98 29.26 26.80
C PRO A 29 14.34 28.09 25.88
N GLN A 30 15.60 28.02 25.42
CA GLN A 30 16.07 27.07 24.41
C GLN A 30 15.64 25.63 24.70
N GLU A 31 15.83 25.18 25.95
CA GLU A 31 15.45 23.82 26.38
C GLU A 31 13.95 23.53 26.20
N LEU A 32 13.09 24.52 26.45
CA LEU A 32 11.65 24.39 26.31
C LEU A 32 11.23 24.37 24.83
N ALA A 33 11.81 25.27 24.02
CA ALA A 33 11.59 25.30 22.58
C ALA A 33 11.99 23.96 21.94
N ASP A 34 13.18 23.46 22.26
CA ASP A 34 13.70 22.18 21.76
C ASP A 34 12.80 21.02 22.17
N ARG A 35 12.34 21.00 23.43
CA ARG A 35 11.40 19.98 23.90
C ARG A 35 10.10 19.96 23.10
N TYR A 36 9.52 21.12 22.79
CA TYR A 36 8.28 21.19 22.01
C TYR A 36 8.51 20.81 20.54
N LEU A 37 9.60 21.28 19.93
CA LEU A 37 9.96 20.90 18.56
C LEU A 37 10.21 19.40 18.43
N ASN A 38 10.91 18.79 19.39
CA ASN A 38 11.14 17.36 19.43
C ASN A 38 9.83 16.58 19.57
N TYR A 39 8.88 17.06 20.39
CA TYR A 39 7.57 16.41 20.50
C TYR A 39 6.81 16.40 19.15
N ILE A 40 6.86 17.50 18.40
CA ILE A 40 6.23 17.57 17.08
C ILE A 40 6.93 16.60 16.11
N LYS A 41 8.26 16.66 16.02
CA LYS A 41 9.05 15.93 15.02
C LYS A 41 9.20 14.43 15.31
N GLU A 42 9.32 14.05 16.58
CA GLU A 42 9.61 12.66 16.99
C GLU A 42 8.35 11.90 17.42
N TYR A 43 7.26 12.60 17.77
CA TYR A 43 6.05 11.95 18.27
C TYR A 43 4.83 12.22 17.39
N MET A 44 4.51 13.48 17.10
CA MET A 44 3.30 13.80 16.32
C MET A 44 3.45 13.44 14.84
N ALA A 45 4.53 13.90 14.20
CA ALA A 45 4.75 13.68 12.79
C ALA A 45 4.85 12.18 12.44
N PRO A 46 5.63 11.32 13.13
CA PRO A 46 5.73 9.91 12.78
C PRO A 46 4.41 9.15 12.93
N LYS A 47 3.64 9.46 13.99
CA LYS A 47 2.30 8.89 14.18
C LYS A 47 1.34 9.31 13.08
N TYR A 48 1.38 10.57 12.67
CA TYR A 48 0.52 11.05 11.59
C TYR A 48 0.93 10.46 10.23
N VAL A 49 2.23 10.29 9.97
CA VAL A 49 2.74 9.59 8.77
C VAL A 49 2.21 8.16 8.70
N GLU A 50 2.23 7.43 9.82
CA GLU A 50 1.68 6.08 9.89
C GLU A 50 0.16 6.08 9.62
N PHE A 51 -0.57 6.98 10.28
CA PHE A 51 -2.01 7.12 10.11
C PHE A 51 -2.40 7.44 8.66
N ILE A 52 -1.86 8.53 8.09
CA ILE A 52 -2.23 8.93 6.73
C ILE A 52 -1.72 7.93 5.68
N GLY A 53 -0.60 7.26 5.97
CA GLY A 53 -0.10 6.17 5.13
C GLY A 53 -1.13 5.04 5.02
N LYS A 54 -1.73 4.63 6.14
CA LYS A 54 -2.79 3.61 6.14
C LYS A 54 -4.04 4.06 5.37
N GLU A 55 -4.46 5.31 5.51
CA GLU A 55 -5.60 5.86 4.77
C GLU A 55 -5.36 5.88 3.26
N ILE A 56 -4.21 6.43 2.82
CA ILE A 56 -3.80 6.47 1.41
C ILE A 56 -3.71 5.06 0.83
N GLN A 57 -3.07 4.14 1.55
CA GLN A 57 -2.94 2.76 1.12
C GLN A 57 -4.30 2.07 1.02
N THR A 58 -5.19 2.27 1.99
CA THR A 58 -6.53 1.63 1.96
C THR A 58 -7.37 2.16 0.79
N ALA A 59 -7.41 3.47 0.58
CA ALA A 59 -8.11 4.05 -0.56
C ALA A 59 -7.51 3.59 -1.90
N TYR A 60 -6.19 3.43 -1.97
CA TYR A 60 -5.55 2.82 -3.13
C TYR A 60 -6.01 1.36 -3.34
N LEU A 61 -5.98 0.53 -2.29
CA LEU A 61 -6.27 -0.90 -2.40
C LEU A 61 -7.70 -1.22 -2.82
N GLU A 62 -8.67 -0.41 -2.38
CA GLU A 62 -10.05 -0.59 -2.77
C GLU A 62 -10.24 -0.40 -4.29
N SER A 63 -9.35 0.35 -4.96
CA SER A 63 -9.35 0.49 -6.42
C SER A 63 -8.75 -0.70 -7.17
N TYR A 64 -8.23 -1.68 -6.41
CA TYR A 64 -7.32 -2.69 -6.89
C TYR A 64 -7.68 -4.11 -6.42
N SER A 65 -8.99 -4.42 -6.34
CA SER A 65 -9.43 -5.83 -6.27
C SER A 65 -8.76 -6.67 -7.36
N GLU A 66 -8.52 -6.09 -8.53
CA GLU A 66 -7.83 -6.74 -9.65
C GLU A 66 -6.34 -6.95 -9.37
N TYR A 67 -5.64 -6.01 -8.74
CA TYR A 67 -4.24 -6.21 -8.36
C TYR A 67 -4.09 -7.27 -7.26
N GLY A 68 -5.00 -7.28 -6.28
CA GLY A 68 -5.07 -8.36 -5.28
C GLY A 68 -5.33 -9.71 -5.90
N GLN A 69 -6.24 -9.74 -6.88
CA GLN A 69 -6.50 -10.94 -7.65
C GLN A 69 -5.28 -11.37 -8.47
N ASN A 70 -4.54 -10.45 -9.10
CA ASN A 70 -3.35 -10.76 -9.88
C ASN A 70 -2.22 -11.33 -9.01
N ILE A 71 -1.97 -10.74 -7.83
CA ILE A 71 -1.00 -11.29 -6.88
C ILE A 71 -1.44 -12.69 -6.43
N PHE A 72 -2.73 -12.86 -6.11
CA PHE A 72 -3.30 -14.13 -5.71
C PHE A 72 -3.15 -15.21 -6.79
N ASP A 73 -3.59 -14.93 -8.01
CA ASP A 73 -3.59 -15.86 -9.13
C ASP A 73 -2.15 -16.27 -9.49
N ARG A 74 -1.22 -15.32 -9.50
CA ARG A 74 0.20 -15.59 -9.73
C ARG A 74 0.79 -16.43 -8.60
N TYR A 75 0.51 -16.09 -7.34
CA TYR A 75 0.96 -16.86 -6.18
C TYR A 75 0.47 -18.32 -6.24
N VAL A 76 -0.82 -18.53 -6.53
CA VAL A 76 -1.41 -19.87 -6.63
C VAL A 76 -0.73 -20.68 -7.73
N THR A 77 -0.50 -20.07 -8.89
CA THR A 77 0.17 -20.72 -10.03
C THR A 77 1.59 -21.15 -9.65
N TYR A 78 2.36 -20.23 -9.06
CA TYR A 78 3.74 -20.49 -8.64
C TYR A 78 3.80 -21.53 -7.51
N ALA A 79 2.90 -21.46 -6.53
CA ALA A 79 2.83 -22.43 -5.45
C ALA A 79 2.52 -23.83 -5.98
N ASP A 80 1.59 -23.97 -6.93
CA ASP A 80 1.24 -25.25 -7.56
C ASP A 80 2.42 -25.83 -8.33
N LEU A 81 3.08 -25.04 -9.17
CA LEU A 81 4.28 -25.46 -9.91
C LEU A 81 5.43 -25.86 -8.98
N TRP A 82 5.65 -25.10 -7.90
CA TRP A 82 6.68 -25.41 -6.91
C TRP A 82 6.41 -26.71 -6.14
N ILE A 83 5.13 -27.02 -5.86
CA ILE A 83 4.71 -28.28 -5.25
C ILE A 83 4.92 -29.44 -6.23
N GLN A 84 4.58 -29.24 -7.51
CA GLN A 84 4.69 -30.23 -8.58
C GLN A 84 6.13 -30.40 -9.13
N ASP A 85 7.08 -29.60 -8.67
CA ASP A 85 8.47 -29.57 -9.16
C ASP A 85 8.56 -29.28 -10.67
N GLN A 86 7.74 -28.33 -11.13
CA GLN A 86 7.69 -27.88 -12.52
C GLN A 86 8.23 -26.47 -12.68
N GLU A 87 8.78 -26.19 -13.85
CA GLU A 87 9.24 -24.87 -14.26
C GLU A 87 8.06 -24.01 -14.71
N PHE A 88 8.15 -22.70 -14.46
CA PHE A 88 7.21 -21.74 -15.03
C PHE A 88 7.82 -21.13 -16.29
N ARG A 89 7.03 -21.08 -17.36
CA ARG A 89 7.41 -20.36 -18.57
C ARG A 89 6.49 -19.17 -18.76
N ASP A 90 7.05 -17.97 -18.67
CA ASP A 90 6.32 -16.74 -18.86
C ASP A 90 5.83 -16.66 -20.32
N PRO A 91 4.50 -16.53 -20.55
CA PRO A 91 3.95 -16.51 -21.91
C PRO A 91 4.21 -15.20 -22.66
N GLU A 92 4.52 -14.10 -21.96
CA GLU A 92 4.76 -12.78 -22.55
C GLU A 92 6.24 -12.58 -22.87
N THR A 93 7.13 -12.95 -21.95
CA THR A 93 8.57 -12.72 -22.07
C THR A 93 9.34 -13.95 -22.57
N GLY A 94 8.78 -15.15 -22.40
CA GLY A 94 9.46 -16.41 -22.66
C GLY A 94 10.48 -16.81 -21.59
N GLU A 95 10.60 -16.04 -20.50
CA GLU A 95 11.46 -16.34 -19.36
C GLU A 95 11.07 -17.67 -18.71
N ILE A 96 12.06 -18.47 -18.32
CA ILE A 96 11.85 -19.73 -17.62
C ILE A 96 12.32 -19.55 -16.18
N LEU A 97 11.41 -19.76 -15.24
CA LEU A 97 11.72 -19.78 -13.81
C LEU A 97 11.81 -21.24 -13.37
N ASP A 98 13.00 -21.61 -12.90
CA ASP A 98 13.19 -22.90 -12.25
C ASP A 98 12.53 -22.92 -10.87
N ARG A 99 12.51 -24.10 -10.24
CA ARG A 99 11.90 -24.28 -8.93
C ARG A 99 12.50 -23.36 -7.86
N GLN A 100 13.79 -23.02 -7.94
CA GLN A 100 14.46 -22.14 -7.00
C GLN A 100 14.00 -20.69 -7.20
N SER A 101 13.97 -20.20 -8.44
CA SER A 101 13.46 -18.87 -8.78
C SER A 101 11.98 -18.71 -8.39
N ILE A 102 11.16 -19.74 -8.62
CA ILE A 102 9.76 -19.75 -8.16
C ILE A 102 9.71 -19.64 -6.62
N ASN A 103 10.58 -20.33 -5.90
CA ASN A 103 10.65 -20.22 -4.44
C ASN A 103 10.99 -18.79 -3.99
N GLU A 104 11.95 -18.15 -4.65
CA GLU A 104 12.36 -16.77 -4.35
C GLU A 104 11.20 -15.78 -4.58
N GLU A 105 10.43 -15.95 -5.65
CA GLU A 105 9.23 -15.15 -5.92
C GLU A 105 8.13 -15.34 -4.86
N LEU A 106 7.88 -16.58 -4.43
CA LEU A 106 6.92 -16.88 -3.36
C LEU A 106 7.36 -16.29 -2.01
N GLU A 107 8.65 -16.38 -1.69
CA GLU A 107 9.21 -15.84 -0.45
C GLU A 107 9.09 -14.32 -0.34
N LYS A 108 9.13 -13.58 -1.47
CA LYS A 108 8.91 -12.12 -1.49
C LYS A 108 7.51 -11.72 -1.01
N ILE A 109 6.55 -12.65 -1.03
CA ILE A 109 5.17 -12.47 -0.55
C ILE A 109 5.02 -13.01 0.87
N GLU A 110 5.61 -14.17 1.15
CA GLU A 110 5.45 -14.92 2.41
C GLU A 110 6.25 -14.33 3.58
N LYS A 111 7.49 -13.88 3.34
CA LYS A 111 8.39 -13.36 4.39
C LYS A 111 7.86 -12.08 5.05
N PRO A 112 7.42 -11.04 4.30
CA PRO A 112 6.81 -9.84 4.92
C PRO A 112 5.55 -10.17 5.71
N ALA A 113 4.85 -11.24 5.33
CA ALA A 113 3.66 -11.67 6.03
C ALA A 113 3.93 -12.43 7.33
N GLY A 114 5.16 -12.90 7.54
CA GLY A 114 5.58 -13.66 8.72
C GLY A 114 5.17 -15.13 8.65
N ILE A 115 5.09 -15.72 7.46
CA ILE A 115 4.77 -17.14 7.29
C ILE A 115 5.94 -17.99 7.75
N SER A 116 5.74 -18.78 8.81
CA SER A 116 6.77 -19.61 9.43
C SER A 116 7.00 -20.95 8.73
N ASN A 117 5.97 -21.51 8.10
CA ASN A 117 6.05 -22.76 7.33
C ASN A 117 5.50 -22.55 5.91
N PRO A 118 6.34 -22.05 4.98
CA PRO A 118 5.94 -21.77 3.60
C PRO A 118 5.38 -22.98 2.87
N LYS A 119 5.95 -24.18 3.08
CA LYS A 119 5.53 -25.40 2.39
C LYS A 119 4.09 -25.74 2.73
N ASP A 120 3.73 -25.77 4.00
CA ASP A 120 2.37 -26.11 4.43
C ASP A 120 1.38 -25.02 4.00
N PHE A 121 1.79 -23.75 4.10
CA PHE A 121 0.98 -22.62 3.67
C PHE A 121 0.65 -22.68 2.16
N ARG A 122 1.66 -22.93 1.31
CA ARG A 122 1.48 -23.12 -0.15
C ARG A 122 0.50 -24.24 -0.45
N ASN A 123 0.66 -25.40 0.20
CA ASN A 123 -0.25 -26.54 0.03
C ASN A 123 -1.68 -26.20 0.47
N GLU A 124 -1.85 -25.50 1.59
CA GLU A 124 -3.17 -25.07 2.08
C GLU A 124 -3.87 -24.14 1.07
N VAL A 125 -3.16 -23.14 0.55
CA VAL A 125 -3.67 -22.18 -0.44
C VAL A 125 -4.07 -22.89 -1.75
N VAL A 126 -3.19 -23.73 -2.31
CA VAL A 126 -3.46 -24.45 -3.57
C VAL A 126 -4.66 -25.39 -3.40
N ASN A 127 -4.73 -26.15 -2.30
CA ASN A 127 -5.87 -27.04 -2.03
C ASN A 127 -7.18 -26.28 -1.82
N PHE A 128 -7.14 -25.08 -1.22
CA PHE A 128 -8.31 -24.21 -1.13
C PHE A 128 -8.79 -23.80 -2.54
N VAL A 129 -7.88 -23.33 -3.40
CA VAL A 129 -8.24 -22.87 -4.75
C VAL A 129 -8.72 -24.00 -5.64
N LEU A 130 -8.09 -25.18 -5.61
CA LEU A 130 -8.54 -26.34 -6.38
C LEU A 130 -9.97 -26.74 -6.01
N ARG A 131 -10.31 -26.74 -4.71
CA ARG A 131 -11.68 -26.99 -4.24
C ARG A 131 -12.66 -25.90 -4.68
N ALA A 132 -12.26 -24.63 -4.58
CA ALA A 132 -13.09 -23.52 -5.01
C ALA A 132 -13.36 -23.55 -6.52
N LYS A 133 -12.34 -23.84 -7.34
CA LYS A 133 -12.46 -24.02 -8.80
C LYS A 133 -13.42 -25.14 -9.18
N ALA A 134 -13.31 -26.29 -8.50
CA ALA A 134 -14.20 -27.44 -8.74
C ALA A 134 -15.68 -27.08 -8.51
N ASN A 135 -15.95 -26.19 -7.55
CA ASN A 135 -17.30 -25.72 -7.23
C ASN A 135 -17.75 -24.50 -8.04
N ASN A 136 -16.86 -23.85 -8.81
CA ASN A 136 -17.12 -22.57 -9.48
C ASN A 136 -16.77 -22.59 -10.98
N SER A 137 -17.09 -23.69 -11.68
CA SER A 137 -16.87 -23.83 -13.14
C SER A 137 -15.43 -23.51 -13.58
N GLY A 138 -14.44 -23.86 -12.76
CA GLY A 138 -13.02 -23.64 -13.05
C GLY A 138 -12.49 -22.23 -12.78
N LYS A 139 -13.32 -21.28 -12.32
CA LYS A 139 -12.89 -19.92 -12.00
C LYS A 139 -12.17 -19.85 -10.65
N ASN A 140 -11.07 -19.10 -10.60
CA ASN A 140 -10.40 -18.76 -9.35
C ASN A 140 -11.37 -18.06 -8.39
N PRO A 141 -11.30 -18.36 -7.08
CA PRO A 141 -12.04 -17.60 -6.09
C PRO A 141 -11.46 -16.18 -5.96
N SER A 142 -12.27 -15.26 -5.44
CA SER A 142 -11.77 -13.94 -5.06
C SER A 142 -10.66 -14.09 -4.02
N TRP A 143 -9.59 -13.32 -4.15
CA TRP A 143 -8.50 -13.28 -3.16
C TRP A 143 -8.96 -12.88 -1.75
N GLN A 144 -10.13 -12.23 -1.63
CA GLN A 144 -10.76 -11.86 -0.36
C GLN A 144 -11.47 -13.03 0.33
N SER A 145 -11.72 -14.14 -0.37
CA SER A 145 -12.48 -15.27 0.16
C SER A 145 -11.70 -16.14 1.15
N TYR A 146 -10.38 -15.97 1.22
CA TYR A 146 -9.51 -16.74 2.09
C TYR A 146 -8.66 -15.81 2.98
N GLU A 147 -9.10 -15.69 4.24
CA GLU A 147 -8.58 -14.71 5.19
C GLU A 147 -7.05 -14.75 5.37
N LYS A 148 -6.47 -15.96 5.46
CA LYS A 148 -5.02 -16.10 5.62
C LYS A 148 -4.24 -15.53 4.43
N MET A 149 -4.69 -15.79 3.20
CA MET A 149 -4.03 -15.27 2.01
C MET A 149 -4.34 -13.79 1.79
N ARG A 150 -5.55 -13.34 2.14
CA ARG A 150 -5.92 -11.93 2.15
C ARG A 150 -4.94 -11.11 3.00
N ALA A 151 -4.69 -11.54 4.25
CA ALA A 151 -3.74 -10.85 5.13
C ALA A 151 -2.31 -10.83 4.58
N VAL A 152 -1.88 -11.89 3.88
CA VAL A 152 -0.58 -11.96 3.22
C VAL A 152 -0.48 -10.96 2.06
N ILE A 153 -1.51 -10.93 1.20
CA ILE A 153 -1.58 -10.02 0.06
C ILE A 153 -1.63 -8.56 0.52
N GLU A 154 -2.47 -8.26 1.52
CA GLU A 154 -2.55 -6.93 2.12
C GLU A 154 -1.17 -6.49 2.63
N LYS A 155 -0.48 -7.33 3.43
CA LYS A 155 0.88 -7.02 3.89
C LYS A 155 1.88 -6.82 2.75
N LYS A 156 1.83 -7.64 1.70
CA LYS A 156 2.70 -7.47 0.53
C LYS A 156 2.45 -6.14 -0.16
N MET A 157 1.18 -5.77 -0.35
CA MET A 157 0.81 -4.51 -0.98
C MET A 157 1.19 -3.30 -0.13
N PHE A 158 1.07 -3.40 1.20
CA PHE A 158 1.50 -2.35 2.12
C PHE A 158 3.03 -2.17 2.17
N ALA A 159 3.79 -3.25 1.95
CA ALA A 159 5.26 -3.21 1.95
C ALA A 159 5.85 -2.55 0.70
N ASN A 160 5.15 -2.62 -0.44
CA ASN A 160 5.61 -2.10 -1.72
C ASN A 160 4.98 -0.73 -2.05
N THR A 161 5.41 0.32 -1.34
CA THR A 161 5.00 1.72 -1.63
C THR A 161 5.38 2.22 -3.03
N GLU A 162 6.33 1.58 -3.71
CA GLU A 162 6.73 1.91 -5.08
C GLU A 162 5.59 1.68 -6.08
N ASP A 163 4.77 0.65 -5.84
CA ASP A 163 3.60 0.34 -6.68
C ASP A 163 2.49 1.40 -6.54
N LEU A 164 2.48 2.14 -5.42
CA LEU A 164 1.53 3.24 -5.19
C LEU A 164 1.89 4.50 -5.98
N LEU A 165 3.18 4.72 -6.26
CA LEU A 165 3.70 5.98 -6.80
C LEU A 165 2.97 6.46 -8.05
N PRO A 166 2.69 5.63 -9.08
CA PRO A 166 2.01 6.10 -10.29
C PRO A 166 0.59 6.59 -10.05
N VAL A 167 -0.08 6.07 -9.00
CA VAL A 167 -1.48 6.35 -8.72
C VAL A 167 -1.66 7.47 -7.69
N ILE A 168 -0.77 7.60 -6.71
CA ILE A 168 -0.87 8.67 -5.70
C ILE A 168 -0.09 9.94 -6.07
N SER A 169 0.77 9.87 -7.10
CA SER A 169 1.49 11.01 -7.64
C SER A 169 0.59 11.88 -8.52
N PHE A 170 0.63 13.19 -8.29
CA PHE A 170 -0.09 14.18 -9.09
C PHE A 170 0.72 14.67 -10.31
N ASN A 171 1.81 13.98 -10.68
CA ASN A 171 2.60 14.34 -11.86
C ASN A 171 1.92 13.87 -13.16
N ALA A 172 1.73 14.79 -14.11
CA ALA A 172 0.82 14.70 -15.25
C ALA A 172 1.20 13.73 -16.40
N LYS A 173 2.13 12.78 -16.20
CA LYS A 173 2.59 11.87 -17.27
C LYS A 173 2.27 10.42 -16.93
N GLY A 174 1.04 10.01 -17.22
CA GLY A 174 0.59 8.63 -17.13
C GLY A 174 -0.31 8.28 -18.33
N SER A 175 -0.43 6.98 -18.60
CA SER A 175 -1.42 6.39 -19.48
C SER A 175 -2.86 6.73 -19.06
N ASN A 176 -3.83 6.54 -19.96
CA ASN A 176 -5.25 6.74 -19.63
C ASN A 176 -5.72 5.84 -18.47
N ASP A 177 -5.16 4.63 -18.35
CA ASP A 177 -5.51 3.70 -17.28
C ASP A 177 -4.96 4.18 -15.93
N GLU A 178 -3.74 4.70 -15.88
CA GLU A 178 -3.16 5.30 -14.67
C GLU A 178 -3.94 6.52 -14.22
N LYS A 179 -4.39 7.36 -15.16
CA LYS A 179 -5.24 8.51 -14.84
C LYS A 179 -6.57 8.07 -14.24
N LYS A 180 -7.23 7.07 -14.82
CA LYS A 180 -8.49 6.52 -14.28
C LYS A 180 -8.31 5.94 -12.87
N LYS A 181 -7.18 5.26 -12.63
CA LYS A 181 -6.81 4.74 -11.31
C LYS A 181 -6.59 5.86 -10.30
N HIS A 182 -5.91 6.94 -10.69
CA HIS A 182 -5.72 8.13 -9.87
C HIS A 182 -7.05 8.79 -9.51
N ASP A 183 -7.93 9.01 -10.49
CA ASP A 183 -9.24 9.63 -10.27
C ASP A 183 -10.09 8.80 -9.29
N ASN A 184 -10.11 7.48 -9.46
CA ASN A 184 -10.76 6.54 -8.53
C ASN A 184 -10.16 6.55 -7.12
N PHE A 185 -8.86 6.79 -6.98
CA PHE A 185 -8.19 6.93 -5.69
C PHE A 185 -8.62 8.23 -4.99
N VAL A 186 -8.65 9.35 -5.74
CA VAL A 186 -9.10 10.65 -5.23
C VAL A 186 -10.55 10.57 -4.77
N GLU A 187 -11.44 9.98 -5.56
CA GLU A 187 -12.87 9.83 -5.24
C GLU A 187 -13.07 9.11 -3.90
N ARG A 188 -12.36 8.00 -3.64
CA ARG A 188 -12.48 7.25 -2.38
C ARG A 188 -11.92 7.98 -1.18
N MET A 189 -10.85 8.74 -1.37
CA MET A 189 -10.37 9.62 -0.30
C MET A 189 -11.41 10.70 -0.02
N VAL A 190 -12.11 11.22 -1.03
CA VAL A 190 -13.21 12.15 -0.83
C VAL A 190 -14.39 11.51 -0.09
N GLU A 191 -14.76 10.27 -0.43
CA GLU A 191 -15.77 9.49 0.30
C GLU A 191 -15.40 9.27 1.78
N ARG A 192 -14.10 9.22 2.09
CA ARG A 192 -13.56 9.18 3.47
C ARG A 192 -13.58 10.53 4.19
N GLY A 193 -14.06 11.59 3.56
CA GLY A 193 -14.22 12.92 4.15
C GLY A 193 -13.04 13.87 3.91
N TYR A 194 -12.11 13.52 3.02
CA TYR A 194 -11.05 14.43 2.59
C TYR A 194 -11.54 15.35 1.46
N THR A 195 -10.98 16.55 1.32
CA THR A 195 -11.16 17.35 0.10
C THR A 195 -10.11 16.98 -0.95
N GLU A 196 -10.38 17.17 -2.23
CA GLU A 196 -9.39 16.90 -3.31
C GLU A 196 -8.05 17.61 -3.06
N LYS A 197 -8.10 18.84 -2.55
CA LYS A 197 -6.90 19.60 -2.16
C LYS A 197 -6.14 18.93 -1.02
N GLN A 198 -6.83 18.43 0.01
CA GLN A 198 -6.19 17.65 1.07
C GLN A 198 -5.56 16.38 0.52
N VAL A 199 -6.27 15.64 -0.35
CA VAL A 199 -5.74 14.41 -0.94
C VAL A 199 -4.42 14.68 -1.66
N ARG A 200 -4.35 15.76 -2.45
CA ARG A 200 -3.12 16.17 -3.12
C ARG A 200 -2.00 16.50 -2.13
N LEU A 201 -2.28 17.39 -1.19
CA LEU A 201 -1.28 17.85 -0.23
C LEU A 201 -0.75 16.70 0.64
N LEU A 202 -1.64 15.84 1.13
CA LEU A 202 -1.29 14.71 1.99
C LEU A 202 -0.52 13.64 1.23
N SER A 203 -0.90 13.35 -0.03
CA SER A 203 -0.15 12.44 -0.90
C SER A 203 1.26 12.97 -1.17
N GLU A 204 1.40 14.23 -1.58
CA GLU A 204 2.71 14.85 -1.83
C GLU A 204 3.60 14.91 -0.57
N TRP A 205 3.00 15.25 0.58
CA TRP A 205 3.70 15.30 1.86
C TRP A 205 4.17 13.90 2.29
N TYR A 206 3.29 12.91 2.24
CA TYR A 206 3.60 11.52 2.58
C TYR A 206 4.75 10.97 1.72
N LEU A 207 4.72 11.22 0.41
CA LEU A 207 5.79 10.83 -0.51
C LEU A 207 7.13 11.49 -0.16
N ARG A 208 7.12 12.76 0.25
CA ARG A 208 8.34 13.47 0.65
C ARG A 208 8.94 12.89 1.91
N VAL A 209 8.12 12.66 2.94
CA VAL A 209 8.59 12.11 4.22
C VAL A 209 9.19 10.72 4.04
N ARG A 210 8.57 9.88 3.19
CA ARG A 210 9.08 8.54 2.88
C ARG A 210 10.41 8.57 2.12
N LYS A 211 10.65 9.55 1.24
CA LYS A 211 11.93 9.73 0.54
C LYS A 211 13.07 10.20 1.45
N SER A 212 12.75 10.84 2.57
CA SER A 212 13.73 11.33 3.54
C SER A 212 14.08 10.33 4.65
N GLN A 213 13.43 9.17 4.68
CA GLN A 213 13.71 8.04 5.58
C GLN A 213 14.63 7.04 4.88
#